data_AF-A0A7S3S1T0-F1
#
_entry.id   AF-A0A7S3S1T0-F1
#
_cell.length_a   1.000
_cell.length_b   1.000
_cell.length_c   1.000
_cell.angle_alpha   90.00
_cell.angle_beta   90.00
_cell.angle_gamma   90.00
#
_symmetry.space_group_name_H-M   'P 1'
#
loop_
_entity.id
_entity.type
_entity.pdbx_description
1 polymer ?
#
loop_
_entity_poly.entity_id
_entity_poly.type
_entity_poly.pdbx_seq_one_letter_code
_entity_poly.pdbx_strand_id
1 'polypeptide(L)'
;GVRELCGVARRGVPSPSRSPTPTPAPTPARSLALALRPQDAAYLALKEERAAPMWEAIRRRVPRVEEGVVVRQIGTPLTHARFLRRHRGNYGLALAAGGGFEFPKVTTPLPGLFRCGDSTTAGIGVPAVASSGAQCANALLSVWEQLKMNDKIKMPSSAGEPLLQRR
;
A
#
# COMPACT_ATOMS: atom_id res chain seq x y z
N GLY A 1 41.09 -4.74 -4.68
CA GLY A 1 40.42 -4.52 -5.98
C GLY A 1 39.20 -5.41 -6.05
N VAL A 2 38.02 -4.80 -6.16
CA VAL A 2 36.84 -5.24 -6.93
C VAL A 2 36.04 -3.96 -7.20
N ARG A 3 36.45 -3.23 -8.24
CA ARG A 3 35.62 -2.25 -8.94
C ARG A 3 35.44 -2.80 -10.36
N GLU A 4 34.31 -2.45 -10.95
CA GLU A 4 33.94 -2.71 -12.35
C GLU A 4 33.50 -4.14 -12.66
N LEU A 5 32.22 -4.29 -12.96
CA LEU A 5 31.73 -4.89 -14.22
C LEU A 5 30.20 -4.87 -14.20
N CYS A 6 29.63 -3.86 -14.84
CA CYS A 6 28.70 -4.00 -15.97
C CYS A 6 27.82 -2.74 -16.09
N GLY A 7 28.44 -1.63 -16.51
CA GLY A 7 27.76 -0.58 -17.25
C GLY A 7 27.89 -0.90 -18.74
N VAL A 8 26.81 -1.35 -19.38
CA VAL A 8 26.68 -1.29 -20.84
C VAL A 8 25.60 -0.27 -21.14
N ALA A 9 26.05 0.97 -21.31
CA ALA A 9 25.28 2.04 -21.92
C ALA A 9 25.03 1.68 -23.40
N ARG A 10 23.82 1.22 -23.72
CA ARG A 10 23.37 1.19 -25.12
C ARG A 10 22.97 2.60 -25.53
N ARG A 11 23.62 3.08 -26.59
CA ARG A 11 23.39 4.39 -27.21
C ARG A 11 21.91 4.56 -27.59
N GLY A 12 21.43 5.78 -27.43
CA GLY A 12 20.02 6.15 -27.53
C GLY A 12 19.40 5.84 -28.90
N VAL A 13 18.23 5.23 -28.84
CA VAL A 13 17.19 5.33 -29.87
C VAL A 13 16.12 6.25 -29.28
N PRO A 14 15.71 7.35 -29.95
CA PRO A 14 14.67 8.22 -29.42
C PRO A 14 13.35 7.43 -29.34
N SER A 15 12.87 7.21 -28.13
CA SER A 15 11.53 6.62 -27.91
C SER A 15 10.49 7.62 -28.36
N PRO A 16 9.50 7.25 -29.21
CA PRO A 16 8.40 8.14 -29.54
C PRO A 16 7.68 8.51 -28.24
N SER A 17 7.37 9.80 -28.09
CA SER A 17 6.60 10.35 -26.97
C SER A 17 5.29 9.58 -26.83
N ARG A 18 5.24 8.62 -25.90
CA ARG A 18 3.99 8.00 -25.47
C ARG A 18 3.20 9.09 -24.77
N SER A 19 2.20 9.63 -25.47
CA SER A 19 1.09 10.31 -24.81
C SER A 19 0.58 9.44 -23.66
N PRO A 20 0.14 10.04 -22.54
CA PRO A 20 -0.40 9.27 -21.44
C PRO A 20 -1.56 8.44 -21.98
N THR A 21 -1.40 7.12 -22.02
CA THR A 21 -2.49 6.22 -22.43
C THR A 21 -3.67 6.50 -21.50
N PRO A 22 -4.88 6.76 -22.04
CA PRO A 22 -6.05 6.95 -21.20
C PRO A 22 -6.18 5.74 -20.28
N THR A 23 -6.54 6.01 -19.01
CA THR A 23 -6.81 4.94 -18.05
C THR A 23 -7.80 3.97 -18.71
N PRO A 24 -7.48 2.66 -18.81
CA PRO A 24 -8.37 1.74 -19.49
C PRO A 24 -9.74 1.80 -18.82
N ALA A 25 -10.79 1.83 -19.65
CA ALA A 25 -12.16 1.76 -19.16
C ALA A 25 -12.30 0.58 -18.19
N PRO A 26 -13.07 0.72 -17.09
CA PRO A 26 -13.27 -0.39 -16.17
C PRO A 26 -13.78 -1.60 -16.95
N THR A 27 -13.12 -2.75 -16.79
CA THR A 27 -13.60 -4.04 -17.33
C THR A 27 -15.09 -4.20 -16.93
N PRO A 28 -15.96 -4.77 -17.76
CA PRO A 28 -17.39 -4.89 -17.47
C PRO A 28 -17.72 -5.50 -16.09
N ALA A 29 -16.86 -6.37 -15.56
CA ALA A 29 -17.01 -6.89 -14.20
C ALA A 29 -16.70 -5.88 -13.09
N ARG A 30 -15.83 -4.89 -13.35
CA ARG A 30 -15.51 -3.79 -12.43
C ARG A 30 -16.66 -2.79 -12.34
N SER A 31 -17.34 -2.50 -13.45
CA SER A 31 -18.55 -1.67 -13.44
C SER A 31 -19.74 -2.40 -12.80
N LEU A 32 -19.90 -3.70 -13.06
CA LEU A 32 -20.93 -4.53 -12.44
C LEU A 32 -20.74 -4.63 -10.91
N ALA A 33 -19.52 -4.89 -10.43
CA ALA A 33 -19.24 -4.97 -9.00
C ALA A 33 -19.45 -3.64 -8.25
N LEU A 34 -19.34 -2.49 -8.92
CA LEU A 34 -19.62 -1.17 -8.33
C LEU A 34 -21.12 -0.89 -8.16
N ALA A 35 -21.97 -1.55 -8.93
CA ALA A 35 -23.43 -1.39 -8.88
C ALA A 35 -24.12 -2.36 -7.91
N LEU A 36 -23.43 -3.43 -7.50
CA LEU A 36 -23.97 -4.47 -6.62
C LEU A 36 -23.67 -4.18 -5.14
N ARG A 37 -24.62 -4.51 -4.28
CA ARG A 37 -24.46 -4.41 -2.82
C ARG A 37 -23.78 -5.68 -2.28
N PRO A 38 -23.06 -5.60 -1.14
CA PRO A 38 -22.37 -6.76 -0.56
C PRO A 38 -23.27 -7.96 -0.23
N GLN A 39 -24.58 -7.74 -0.05
CA GLN A 39 -25.57 -8.77 0.27
C GLN A 39 -26.23 -9.38 -0.97
N ASP A 40 -26.06 -8.79 -2.15
CA ASP A 40 -26.74 -9.26 -3.35
C ASP A 40 -26.17 -10.61 -3.80
N ALA A 41 -27.05 -11.57 -4.11
CA ALA A 41 -26.63 -12.91 -4.55
C ALA A 41 -25.71 -12.87 -5.78
N ALA A 42 -25.97 -11.95 -6.70
CA ALA A 42 -25.12 -11.72 -7.88
C ALA A 42 -23.69 -11.31 -7.51
N TYR A 43 -23.52 -10.50 -6.45
CA TYR A 43 -22.20 -10.13 -5.96
C TYR A 43 -21.47 -11.30 -5.30
N LEU A 44 -22.19 -12.11 -4.51
CA LEU A 44 -21.62 -13.31 -3.90
C LEU A 44 -21.19 -14.34 -4.96
N ALA A 45 -22.00 -14.55 -5.99
CA ALA A 45 -21.64 -15.41 -7.12
C ALA A 45 -20.40 -14.88 -7.86
N LEU A 46 -20.35 -13.58 -8.15
CA LEU A 46 -19.21 -12.94 -8.80
C LEU A 46 -17.93 -13.05 -7.95
N LYS A 47 -18.03 -13.00 -6.62
CA LYS A 47 -16.87 -13.22 -5.73
C LYS A 47 -16.27 -14.61 -5.90
N GLU A 48 -17.10 -15.63 -5.92
CA GLU A 48 -16.68 -17.03 -6.10
C GLU A 48 -16.10 -17.25 -7.50
N GLU A 49 -16.78 -16.75 -8.55
CA GLU A 49 -16.30 -16.79 -9.94
C GLU A 49 -14.89 -16.19 -10.06
N ARG A 50 -14.67 -15.03 -9.42
CA ARG A 50 -13.38 -14.31 -9.48
C ARG A 50 -12.27 -14.95 -8.65
N ALA A 51 -12.62 -15.68 -7.60
CA ALA A 51 -11.65 -16.42 -6.79
C ALA A 51 -11.25 -17.76 -7.43
N ALA A 52 -12.11 -18.34 -8.27
CA ALA A 52 -11.90 -19.67 -8.85
C ALA A 52 -10.54 -19.84 -9.57
N PRO A 53 -10.05 -18.90 -10.41
CA PRO A 53 -8.74 -19.05 -11.06
C PRO A 53 -7.57 -19.07 -10.07
N MET A 54 -7.66 -18.32 -8.97
CA MET A 54 -6.62 -18.32 -7.92
C MET A 54 -6.59 -19.67 -7.20
N TRP A 55 -7.77 -20.26 -6.97
CA TRP A 55 -7.90 -21.54 -6.30
C TRP A 55 -7.42 -22.70 -7.17
N GLU A 56 -7.74 -22.66 -8.45
CA GLU A 56 -7.20 -23.61 -9.42
C GLU A 56 -5.66 -23.53 -9.52
N ALA A 57 -5.09 -22.32 -9.51
CA ALA A 57 -3.64 -22.15 -9.50
C ALA A 57 -2.99 -22.75 -8.24
N ILE A 58 -3.62 -22.60 -7.08
CA ILE A 58 -3.14 -23.17 -5.81
C ILE A 58 -3.24 -24.69 -5.82
N ARG A 59 -4.35 -25.26 -6.31
CA ARG A 59 -4.56 -26.71 -6.39
C ARG A 59 -3.50 -27.42 -7.23
N ARG A 60 -3.04 -26.79 -8.32
CA ARG A 60 -1.95 -27.34 -9.15
C ARG A 60 -0.65 -27.55 -8.38
N ARG A 61 -0.39 -26.73 -7.34
CA ARG A 61 0.81 -26.85 -6.51
C ARG A 61 0.59 -27.67 -5.24
N VAL A 62 -0.62 -27.61 -4.69
CA VAL A 62 -1.05 -28.30 -3.46
C VAL A 62 -2.37 -29.03 -3.75
N PRO A 63 -2.32 -30.28 -4.27
CA PRO A 63 -3.51 -30.97 -4.79
C PRO A 63 -4.63 -31.23 -3.79
N ARG A 64 -4.30 -31.29 -2.48
CA ARG A 64 -5.25 -31.53 -1.38
C ARG A 64 -5.42 -30.29 -0.50
N VAL A 65 -5.29 -29.10 -1.08
CA VAL A 65 -5.36 -27.84 -0.32
C VAL A 65 -6.70 -27.72 0.44
N GLU A 66 -7.79 -28.25 -0.12
CA GLU A 66 -9.10 -28.18 0.51
C GLU A 66 -9.18 -28.97 1.84
N GLU A 67 -8.42 -30.05 2.01
CA GLU A 67 -8.45 -30.87 3.23
C GLU A 67 -7.95 -30.12 4.47
N GLY A 68 -7.07 -29.13 4.28
CA GLY A 68 -6.50 -28.32 5.36
C GLY A 68 -7.22 -26.98 5.60
N VAL A 69 -8.24 -26.65 4.81
CA VAL A 69 -8.90 -25.34 4.88
C VAL A 69 -9.99 -25.35 5.95
N VAL A 70 -9.68 -24.72 7.09
CA VAL A 70 -10.66 -24.52 8.18
C VAL A 70 -11.53 -23.28 7.93
N VAL A 71 -10.93 -22.23 7.35
CA VAL A 71 -11.62 -20.95 7.10
C VAL A 71 -11.25 -20.43 5.72
N ARG A 72 -12.26 -20.04 4.94
CA ARG A 72 -12.09 -19.39 3.64
C ARG A 72 -12.84 -18.07 3.61
N GLN A 73 -12.14 -16.98 3.27
CA GLN A 73 -12.74 -15.68 3.05
C GLN A 73 -12.21 -15.06 1.76
N ILE A 74 -13.12 -14.64 0.89
CA ILE A 74 -12.77 -13.95 -0.37
C ILE A 74 -12.85 -12.45 -0.13
N GLY A 75 -11.71 -11.77 -0.27
CA GLY A 75 -11.63 -10.31 -0.23
C GLY A 75 -11.88 -9.69 -1.61
N THR A 76 -12.62 -8.58 -1.65
CA THR A 76 -12.81 -7.75 -2.84
C THR A 76 -12.45 -6.29 -2.55
N PRO A 77 -12.39 -5.40 -3.56
CA PRO A 77 -12.32 -3.96 -3.32
C PRO A 77 -13.44 -3.46 -2.41
N LEU A 78 -14.68 -3.96 -2.52
CA LEU A 78 -15.75 -3.59 -1.59
C LEU A 78 -15.48 -4.08 -0.16
N THR A 79 -14.88 -5.26 0.01
CA THR A 79 -14.41 -5.73 1.33
C THR A 79 -13.36 -4.77 1.90
N HIS A 80 -12.39 -4.34 1.08
CA HIS A 80 -11.35 -3.41 1.48
C HIS A 80 -11.92 -2.04 1.88
N ALA A 81 -12.88 -1.52 1.10
CA ALA A 81 -13.61 -0.30 1.40
C ALA A 81 -14.39 -0.42 2.72
N ARG A 82 -15.02 -1.57 2.99
CA ARG A 82 -15.78 -1.81 4.23
C ARG A 82 -14.89 -1.73 5.47
N PHE A 83 -13.73 -2.39 5.44
CA PHE A 83 -12.87 -2.48 6.63
C PHE A 83 -12.02 -1.23 6.86
N LEU A 84 -11.52 -0.61 5.79
CA LEU A 84 -10.54 0.47 5.89
C LEU A 84 -11.07 1.83 5.41
N ARG A 85 -12.37 1.92 5.10
CA ARG A 85 -13.03 3.12 4.54
C ARG A 85 -12.32 3.68 3.31
N ARG A 86 -11.67 2.81 2.53
CA ARG A 86 -10.91 3.20 1.34
C ARG A 86 -11.84 3.54 0.20
N HIS A 87 -11.60 4.68 -0.44
CA HIS A 87 -12.34 5.08 -1.62
C HIS A 87 -12.27 3.99 -2.70
N ARG A 88 -13.41 3.41 -3.06
CA ARG A 88 -13.54 2.31 -4.03
C ARG A 88 -12.65 1.09 -3.72
N GLY A 89 -12.23 0.91 -2.48
CA GLY A 89 -11.41 -0.24 -2.10
C GLY A 89 -9.98 -0.22 -2.59
N ASN A 90 -9.42 0.96 -2.85
CA ASN A 90 -8.03 1.07 -3.31
C ASN A 90 -7.02 0.72 -2.21
N TYR A 91 -5.89 0.12 -2.61
CA TYR A 91 -4.75 -0.23 -1.76
C TYR A 91 -3.62 0.82 -1.80
N GLY A 92 -3.97 2.09 -2.03
CA GLY A 92 -3.01 3.18 -2.26
C GLY A 92 -3.22 3.86 -3.60
N LEU A 93 -2.53 4.99 -3.82
CA LEU A 93 -2.59 5.71 -5.09
C LEU A 93 -1.87 4.90 -6.18
N ALA A 94 -2.62 4.51 -7.21
CA ALA A 94 -2.07 3.95 -8.43
C ALA A 94 -1.65 5.09 -9.37
N LEU A 95 -0.39 5.52 -9.27
CA LEU A 95 0.17 6.58 -10.10
C LEU A 95 0.95 6.00 -11.26
N ALA A 96 0.70 6.51 -12.46
CA ALA A 96 1.51 6.20 -13.62
C ALA A 96 2.90 6.83 -13.45
N ALA A 97 3.96 6.05 -13.68
CA ALA A 97 5.32 6.56 -13.70
C ALA A 97 5.46 7.67 -14.75
N GLY A 98 6.17 8.76 -14.41
CA GLY A 98 6.43 9.88 -15.31
C GLY A 98 5.27 10.88 -15.49
N GLY A 99 4.14 10.68 -14.82
CA GLY A 99 2.96 11.57 -14.94
C GLY A 99 3.06 12.90 -14.18
N GLY A 100 4.22 13.24 -13.59
CA GLY A 100 4.42 14.48 -12.82
C GLY A 100 3.58 14.59 -11.55
N PHE A 101 2.90 13.51 -11.14
CA PHE A 101 2.05 13.51 -9.96
C PHE A 101 2.87 13.17 -8.72
N GLU A 102 2.82 14.05 -7.72
CA GLU A 102 3.42 13.84 -6.41
C GLU A 102 2.36 13.46 -5.37
N PHE A 103 2.75 12.64 -4.40
CA PHE A 103 1.87 12.37 -3.27
C PHE A 103 1.55 13.67 -2.51
N PRO A 104 0.31 13.83 -2.00
CA PRO A 104 -0.05 14.96 -1.18
C PRO A 104 0.91 15.17 -0.01
N LYS A 105 1.27 16.42 0.27
CA LYS A 105 2.13 16.78 1.40
C LYS A 105 1.44 16.50 2.73
N VAL A 106 2.23 16.33 3.79
CA VAL A 106 1.76 16.16 5.17
C VAL A 106 0.89 17.34 5.62
N THR A 107 1.30 18.57 5.31
CA THR A 107 0.53 19.78 5.63
C THR A 107 -0.63 20.00 4.67
N THR A 108 -1.68 20.65 5.16
CA THR A 108 -2.82 21.09 4.34
C THR A 108 -2.93 22.62 4.39
N PRO A 109 -3.69 23.24 3.47
CA PRO A 109 -4.02 24.67 3.57
C PRO A 109 -4.85 25.04 4.81
N LEU A 110 -5.45 24.05 5.49
CA LEU A 110 -6.26 24.27 6.69
C LEU A 110 -5.37 24.21 7.94
N PRO A 111 -5.29 25.28 8.73
CA PRO A 111 -4.48 25.31 9.95
C PRO A 111 -4.88 24.19 10.92
N GLY A 112 -3.89 23.49 11.48
CA GLY A 112 -4.12 22.40 12.43
C GLY A 112 -4.56 21.07 11.81
N LEU A 113 -4.77 21.00 10.49
CA LEU A 113 -5.11 19.75 9.79
C LEU A 113 -3.90 19.18 9.06
N PHE A 114 -3.47 18.00 9.48
CA PHE A 114 -2.36 17.25 8.90
C PHE A 114 -2.83 15.93 8.31
N ARG A 115 -2.04 15.38 7.38
CA ARG A 115 -2.30 14.12 6.69
C ARG A 115 -1.15 13.16 6.93
N CYS A 116 -1.48 11.88 7.04
CA CYS A 116 -0.53 10.77 7.05
C CYS A 116 -1.16 9.54 6.43
N GLY A 117 -0.32 8.56 6.08
CA GLY A 117 -0.75 7.25 5.59
C GLY A 117 -0.34 7.01 4.15
N ASP A 118 -0.86 5.94 3.55
CA ASP A 118 -0.46 5.42 2.24
C ASP A 118 -0.88 6.32 1.07
N SER A 119 -1.78 7.26 1.33
CA SER A 119 -2.22 8.29 0.38
C SER A 119 -1.53 9.64 0.58
N THR A 120 -0.51 9.71 1.42
CA THR A 120 0.27 10.92 1.71
C THR A 120 1.73 10.67 1.34
N THR A 121 2.52 11.75 1.25
CA THR A 121 3.97 11.72 1.08
C THR A 121 4.62 10.63 1.94
N ALA A 122 5.67 10.01 1.39
CA ALA A 122 6.28 8.71 1.71
C ALA A 122 5.70 7.50 0.95
N GLY A 123 4.42 7.54 0.52
CA GLY A 123 3.86 6.59 -0.46
C GLY A 123 3.24 5.31 0.15
N ILE A 124 3.17 4.24 -0.66
CA ILE A 124 2.44 3.01 -0.35
C ILE A 124 3.30 1.95 0.36
N GLY A 125 2.67 1.14 1.21
CA GLY A 125 3.30 0.01 1.93
C GLY A 125 3.69 0.33 3.37
N VAL A 126 3.91 -0.70 4.18
CA VAL A 126 4.11 -0.56 5.64
C VAL A 126 5.25 0.39 6.01
N PRO A 127 6.47 0.29 5.41
CA PRO A 127 7.56 1.20 5.76
C PRO A 127 7.26 2.65 5.38
N ALA A 128 6.66 2.85 4.21
CA ALA A 128 6.27 4.17 3.72
C ALA A 128 5.21 4.81 4.61
N VAL A 129 4.18 4.05 5.01
CA VAL A 129 3.12 4.51 5.93
C VAL A 129 3.69 4.89 7.29
N ALA A 130 4.60 4.09 7.84
CA ALA A 130 5.28 4.40 9.10
C ALA A 130 6.08 5.70 9.00
N SER A 131 6.85 5.88 7.91
CA SER A 131 7.57 7.12 7.63
C SER A 131 6.63 8.31 7.47
N SER A 132 5.51 8.16 6.77
CA SER A 132 4.48 9.19 6.63
C SER A 132 3.92 9.62 7.99
N GLY A 133 3.66 8.67 8.88
CA GLY A 133 3.24 8.94 10.26
C GLY A 133 4.28 9.72 11.06
N ALA A 134 5.55 9.33 10.96
CA ALA A 134 6.65 10.04 11.61
C ALA A 134 6.81 11.48 11.09
N GLN A 135 6.70 11.68 9.76
CA GLN A 135 6.74 13.02 9.16
C GLN A 135 5.55 13.88 9.62
N CYS A 136 4.37 13.30 9.76
CA CYS A 136 3.20 13.97 10.32
C CYS A 136 3.42 14.39 11.77
N ALA A 137 3.94 13.50 12.62
CA ALA A 137 4.27 13.82 14.00
C ALA A 137 5.32 14.95 14.08
N ASN A 138 6.34 14.92 13.22
CA ASN A 138 7.35 15.98 13.16
C ASN A 138 6.77 17.31 12.66
N ALA A 139 5.74 17.30 11.81
CA ALA A 139 5.10 18.54 11.36
C ALA A 139 4.30 19.25 12.47
N LEU A 140 4.02 18.58 13.61
CA LEU A 140 3.31 19.16 14.75
C LEU A 140 4.22 19.96 15.69
N LEU A 141 5.52 19.63 15.72
CA LEU A 141 6.48 20.16 16.70
C LEU A 141 7.55 20.99 16.00
N SER A 142 8.04 22.02 16.67
CA SER A 142 9.25 22.71 16.25
C SER A 142 10.49 21.80 16.35
N VAL A 143 11.55 22.15 15.62
CA VAL A 143 12.83 21.43 15.68
C VAL A 143 13.36 21.35 17.12
N TRP A 144 13.19 22.40 17.92
CA TRP A 144 13.64 22.43 19.31
C TRP A 144 12.87 21.49 20.23
N GLU A 145 11.55 21.40 20.04
CA GLU A 145 10.71 20.47 20.80
C GLU A 145 11.03 19.01 20.44
N GLN A 146 11.29 18.74 19.16
CA GLN A 146 11.73 17.43 18.70
C GLN A 146 13.08 17.04 19.33
N LEU A 147 14.06 17.95 19.34
CA LEU A 147 15.36 17.71 19.98
C LEU A 147 15.20 17.40 21.47
N LYS A 148 14.39 18.17 22.20
CA LYS A 148 14.07 17.92 23.61
C LYS A 148 13.40 16.56 23.85
N MET A 149 12.66 16.04 22.87
CA MET A 149 12.06 14.70 22.94
C MET A 149 13.08 13.59 22.69
N ASN A 150 14.09 13.82 21.84
CA ASN A 150 15.15 12.86 21.58
C ASN A 150 15.98 12.58 22.85
N ASP A 151 16.16 13.57 23.73
CA ASP A 151 16.81 13.38 25.03
C ASP A 151 16.09 12.36 25.94
N LYS A 152 14.80 12.10 25.68
CA LYS A 152 14.00 11.13 26.43
C LYS A 152 14.08 9.72 25.85
N ILE A 153 14.60 9.56 24.62
CA ILE A 153 14.75 8.25 23.97
C ILE A 153 15.95 7.55 24.60
N LYS A 154 15.69 6.64 25.53
CA LYS A 154 16.72 5.75 26.08
C LYS A 154 16.94 4.61 25.11
N MET A 155 18.06 4.62 24.39
CA MET A 155 18.49 3.44 23.66
C MET A 155 18.91 2.36 24.68
N PRO A 156 18.58 1.08 24.43
CA PRO A 156 19.15 0.01 25.25
C PRO A 156 20.67 0.12 25.17
N SER A 157 21.29 0.32 26.32
CA SER A 157 22.73 0.26 26.48
C SER A 157 23.24 -1.07 25.94
N SER A 158 24.34 -1.05 25.20
CA SER A 158 25.06 -2.25 24.75
C SER A 158 25.61 -3.10 25.90
N ALA A 159 25.47 -2.65 27.16
CA ALA A 159 25.70 -3.47 28.32
C ALA A 159 24.45 -4.34 28.58
N GLY A 160 24.57 -5.64 28.26
CA GLY A 160 23.50 -6.63 28.28
C GLY A 160 22.70 -6.72 29.59
N GLU A 161 21.59 -6.00 29.65
CA GLU A 161 20.45 -6.41 30.47
C GLU A 161 19.47 -7.21 29.60
N PRO A 162 19.04 -8.41 30.04
CA PRO A 162 18.06 -9.20 29.32
C PRO A 162 16.71 -8.46 29.24
N LEU A 163 16.12 -8.38 28.04
CA LEU A 163 14.79 -7.80 27.75
C LEU A 163 13.62 -8.62 28.32
N LEU A 164 13.80 -9.27 29.47
CA LEU A 164 12.86 -10.21 30.06
C LEU A 164 12.62 -9.90 31.54
N GLN A 165 12.47 -8.62 31.91
CA GLN A 165 12.11 -8.22 33.27
C GLN A 165 11.39 -6.86 33.37
N ARG A 166 10.52 -6.54 32.42
CA ARG A 166 9.53 -5.47 32.58
C ARG A 166 8.14 -6.04 32.39
N ARG A 167 7.55 -6.52 33.49
CA ARG A 167 6.11 -6.72 33.64
C ARG A 167 5.42 -5.38 33.77
#